data_AF-A0A1D7UZQ5-F1
#
_entry.id   AF-A0A1D7UZQ5-F1
#
_cell.length_a   1.000
_cell.length_b   1.000
_cell.length_c   1.000
_cell.angle_alpha   90.00
_cell.angle_beta   90.00
_cell.angle_gamma   90.00
#
_symmetry.space_group_name_H-M   'P 1'
#
loop_
_entity.id
_entity.type
_entity.pdbx_description
1 polymer ?
#
loop_
_entity_poly.entity_id
_entity_poly.type
_entity_poly.pdbx_seq_one_letter_code
_entity_poly.pdbx_strand_id
1 'polypeptide(L)'
;MSSDPILEHYPFLIYLPEEILKELDLNVLMLPSFRQREKIRELEEKTQSFVALYKKGYVAKGKHLCKTIRSAQLDPDALELIFQWEKKIQKENETVLVAYHKPILYFDAYVF
;
A
#
# COMPACT_ATOMS: atom_id res chain seq x y z
N MET A 1 14.34 0.35 19.35
CA MET A 1 13.63 -0.04 18.12
C MET A 1 12.62 1.05 17.86
N SER A 2 12.91 1.96 16.93
CA SER A 2 11.98 3.03 16.59
C SER A 2 10.80 2.38 15.88
N SER A 3 9.64 2.34 16.54
CA SER A 3 8.38 1.93 15.92
C SER A 3 8.07 2.98 14.86
N ASP A 4 8.48 2.73 13.61
CA ASP A 4 8.13 3.62 12.52
C ASP A 4 6.60 3.63 12.43
N PRO A 5 5.93 4.78 12.62
CA PRO A 5 4.47 4.83 12.68
C PRO A 5 3.82 4.23 11.43
N ILE A 6 4.53 4.20 10.30
CA ILE A 6 4.10 3.53 9.07
C ILE A 6 3.77 2.05 9.29
N LEU A 7 4.54 1.32 10.11
CA LEU A 7 4.31 -0.11 10.36
C LEU A 7 3.00 -0.38 11.12
N GLU A 8 2.57 0.55 11.98
CA GLU A 8 1.27 0.45 12.66
C GLU A 8 0.09 0.69 11.71
N HIS A 9 0.30 1.51 10.68
CA HIS A 9 -0.71 1.83 9.67
C HIS A 9 -0.75 0.82 8.52
N TYR A 10 0.37 0.17 8.22
CA TYR A 10 0.52 -0.82 7.15
C TYR A 10 1.13 -2.10 7.71
N PRO A 11 0.34 -2.90 8.46
CA PRO A 11 0.85 -4.07 9.14
C PRO A 11 1.39 -5.12 8.17
N PHE A 12 0.95 -5.16 6.91
CA PHE A 12 1.51 -6.12 5.96
C PHE A 12 3.03 -5.95 5.74
N LEU A 13 3.60 -4.77 6.02
CA LEU A 13 5.04 -4.54 5.92
C LEU A 13 5.85 -5.41 6.89
N ILE A 14 5.26 -5.89 7.99
CA ILE A 14 5.96 -6.81 8.93
C ILE A 14 6.21 -8.20 8.33
N TYR A 15 5.55 -8.53 7.22
CA TYR A 15 5.77 -9.79 6.49
C TYR A 15 6.87 -9.67 5.43
N LEU A 16 7.46 -8.49 5.25
CA LEU A 16 8.58 -8.29 4.33
C LEU A 16 9.89 -8.72 5.00
N PRO A 17 10.81 -9.37 4.26
CA PRO A 17 12.18 -9.60 4.72
C PRO A 17 12.85 -8.30 5.17
N GLU A 18 13.69 -8.39 6.21
CA GLU A 18 14.33 -7.23 6.82
C GLU A 18 15.22 -6.48 5.81
N GLU A 19 15.86 -7.19 4.89
CA GLU A 19 16.67 -6.64 3.81
C GLU A 19 15.84 -5.78 2.86
N ILE A 20 14.64 -6.24 2.47
CA ILE A 20 13.71 -5.45 1.67
C ILE A 20 13.28 -4.22 2.46
N LEU A 21 12.88 -4.41 3.72
CA LEU A 21 12.34 -3.33 4.54
C LEU A 21 13.35 -2.19 4.71
N LYS A 22 14.65 -2.50 4.85
CA LYS A 22 15.75 -1.52 4.95
C LYS A 22 15.98 -0.71 3.68
N GLU A 23 15.66 -1.26 2.51
CA GLU A 23 15.87 -0.60 1.21
C GLU A 23 14.63 0.14 0.69
N LEU A 24 13.47 -0.11 1.30
CA LEU A 24 12.21 0.53 0.92
C LEU A 24 12.17 1.99 1.37
N ASP A 25 11.89 2.89 0.42
CA ASP A 25 11.56 4.26 0.75
C ASP A 25 10.12 4.33 1.26
N LEU A 26 9.93 4.19 2.58
CA LEU A 26 8.61 4.27 3.20
C LEU A 26 8.06 5.71 3.27
N ASN A 27 8.89 6.75 3.05
CA ASN A 27 8.46 8.14 3.12
C ASN A 27 7.45 8.53 2.04
N VAL A 28 7.35 7.70 0.99
CA VAL A 28 6.37 7.83 -0.08
C VAL A 28 4.95 7.53 0.39
N LEU A 29 4.83 6.73 1.46
CA LEU A 29 3.56 6.35 2.04
C LEU A 29 2.97 7.51 2.84
N MET A 30 1.65 7.61 2.80
CA MET A 30 0.89 8.53 3.65
C MET A 30 0.38 7.79 4.88
N LEU A 31 0.35 8.47 6.03
CA LEU A 31 -0.35 7.94 7.19
C LEU A 31 -1.84 8.22 7.02
N PRO A 32 -2.71 7.20 6.89
CA PRO A 32 -4.14 7.41 6.79
C PRO A 32 -4.69 7.98 8.10
N SER A 33 -5.64 8.92 8.00
CA SER A 33 -6.44 9.36 9.15
C SER A 33 -7.26 8.20 9.73
N PHE A 34 -7.79 8.35 10.94
CA PHE A 34 -8.62 7.31 11.58
C PHE A 34 -9.76 6.83 10.67
N ARG A 35 -10.51 7.77 10.07
CA ARG A 35 -11.62 7.46 9.14
C ARG A 35 -11.15 6.78 7.85
N GLN A 36 -9.97 7.14 7.36
CA GLN A 36 -9.39 6.49 6.18
C GLN A 36 -8.93 5.07 6.51
N ARG A 37 -8.38 4.84 7.70
CA ARG A 37 -7.91 3.52 8.16
C ARG A 37 -9.05 2.51 8.26
N GLU A 38 -10.20 2.88 8.83
CA GLU A 38 -11.37 1.99 8.91
C GLU A 38 -11.84 1.57 7.51
N LYS A 39 -11.96 2.53 6.61
CA LYS A 39 -12.40 2.28 5.23
C LYS A 39 -11.37 1.52 4.40
N ILE A 40 -10.08 1.72 4.63
CA ILE A 40 -9.01 0.92 4.03
C ILE A 40 -9.18 -0.54 4.44
N ARG A 41 -9.41 -0.83 5.72
CA ARG A 41 -9.65 -2.20 6.19
C ARG A 41 -10.86 -2.84 5.53
N GLU A 42 -11.98 -2.12 5.45
CA GLU A 42 -13.16 -2.60 4.72
C GLU A 42 -12.86 -2.91 3.25
N LEU A 43 -12.04 -2.07 2.60
CA LEU A 43 -11.65 -2.27 1.21
C LEU A 43 -10.73 -3.49 1.06
N GLU A 44 -9.75 -3.66 1.94
CA GLU A 44 -8.84 -4.81 1.99
C GLU A 44 -9.61 -6.12 2.19
N GLU A 45 -10.63 -6.13 3.04
CA GLU A 45 -11.50 -7.30 3.27
C GLU A 45 -12.35 -7.62 2.03
N LYS A 46 -12.98 -6.62 1.41
CA LYS A 46 -13.82 -6.82 0.22
C LYS A 46 -13.04 -7.26 -1.01
N THR A 47 -11.84 -6.72 -1.18
CA THR A 47 -11.01 -6.94 -2.37
C THR A 47 -9.98 -8.04 -2.18
N GLN A 48 -9.90 -8.65 -0.98
CA GLN A 48 -8.88 -9.63 -0.61
C GLN A 48 -7.47 -9.15 -0.99
N SER A 49 -7.17 -7.89 -0.67
CA SER A 49 -5.90 -7.23 -1.02
C SER A 49 -5.33 -6.46 0.18
N PHE A 50 -4.07 -6.06 0.10
CA PHE A 50 -3.52 -5.03 0.99
C PHE A 50 -3.57 -3.68 0.30
N VAL A 51 -3.90 -2.61 1.02
CA VAL A 51 -4.09 -1.28 0.43
C VAL A 51 -3.15 -0.27 1.09
N ALA A 52 -2.38 0.43 0.26
CA ALA A 52 -1.48 1.49 0.69
C ALA A 52 -1.80 2.82 0.03
N LEU A 53 -1.56 3.91 0.76
CA LEU A 53 -1.74 5.27 0.26
C LEU A 53 -0.39 5.91 -0.03
N TYR A 54 -0.28 6.55 -1.19
CA TYR A 54 0.93 7.20 -1.68
C TYR A 54 0.71 8.71 -1.85
N LYS A 55 1.75 9.49 -1.56
CA LYS A 55 1.78 10.91 -1.92
C LYS A 55 1.85 11.04 -3.44
N LYS A 56 0.89 11.73 -4.05
CA LYS A 56 0.91 11.99 -5.49
C LYS A 56 2.11 12.91 -5.84
N GLY A 57 2.76 12.64 -6.96
CA GLY A 57 3.90 13.44 -7.44
C GLY A 57 5.22 13.25 -6.69
N TYR A 58 5.27 12.34 -5.72
CA TYR A 58 6.52 12.03 -5.02
C TYR A 58 7.44 11.14 -5.88
N VAL A 59 8.69 11.57 -6.04
CA VAL A 59 9.75 10.77 -6.65
C VAL A 59 10.51 10.08 -5.53
N ALA A 60 10.34 8.77 -5.39
CA ALA A 60 11.01 8.04 -4.32
C ALA A 60 12.53 7.98 -4.52
N LYS A 61 13.24 7.87 -3.39
CA LYS A 61 14.68 7.62 -3.34
C LYS A 61 14.91 6.19 -2.90
N GLY A 62 15.23 5.28 -3.83
CA GLY A 62 15.55 3.88 -3.51
C GLY A 62 14.54 2.88 -4.08
N LYS A 63 14.39 1.72 -3.42
CA LYS A 63 13.40 0.71 -3.84
C LYS A 63 12.01 1.13 -3.39
N HIS A 64 11.02 0.78 -4.21
CA HIS A 64 9.62 1.12 -3.97
C HIS A 64 8.83 -0.16 -3.75
N LEU A 65 7.84 -0.11 -2.86
CA LEU A 65 6.90 -1.21 -2.67
C LEU A 65 6.26 -1.66 -4.00
N CYS A 66 5.82 -0.74 -4.87
CA CYS A 66 5.27 -1.09 -6.18
C CYS A 66 6.24 -1.73 -7.18
N LYS A 67 7.56 -1.68 -6.91
CA LYS A 67 8.60 -2.35 -7.70
C LYS A 67 9.12 -3.62 -7.03
N THR A 68 8.76 -3.84 -5.76
CA THR A 68 9.23 -4.97 -4.95
C THR A 68 8.14 -6.04 -4.81
N ILE A 69 6.91 -5.62 -4.52
CA ILE A 69 5.77 -6.50 -4.31
C ILE A 69 4.72 -6.34 -5.41
N ARG A 70 4.07 -7.44 -5.77
CA ARG A 70 3.08 -7.50 -6.85
C ARG A 70 1.78 -6.82 -6.45
N SER A 71 1.21 -6.08 -7.39
CA SER A 71 -0.14 -5.54 -7.28
C SER A 71 -1.18 -6.65 -7.16
N ALA A 72 -2.30 -6.34 -6.52
CA ALA A 72 -3.43 -7.27 -6.44
C ALA A 72 -4.02 -7.55 -7.83
N GLN A 73 -4.47 -8.78 -8.06
CA GLN A 73 -5.36 -9.08 -9.17
C GLN A 73 -6.78 -8.78 -8.70
N LEU A 74 -7.34 -7.70 -9.21
CA LEU A 74 -8.69 -7.26 -8.86
C LEU A 74 -9.64 -7.66 -9.99
N ASP A 75 -10.77 -8.24 -9.61
CA ASP A 75 -11.91 -8.37 -10.52
C ASP A 75 -12.51 -6.98 -10.84
N PRO A 76 -13.38 -6.86 -11.86
CA PRO A 76 -13.95 -5.58 -12.25
C PRO A 76 -14.70 -4.84 -11.12
N ASP A 77 -15.40 -5.56 -10.25
CA ASP A 77 -16.18 -4.98 -9.15
C ASP A 77 -15.26 -4.42 -8.06
N ALA A 78 -14.22 -5.18 -7.71
CA ALA A 78 -13.16 -4.76 -6.80
C ALA A 78 -12.40 -3.55 -7.34
N LEU A 79 -12.09 -3.55 -8.64
CA LEU A 79 -11.42 -2.42 -9.30
C LEU A 79 -12.29 -1.17 -9.29
N GLU A 80 -13.59 -1.30 -9.54
CA GLU A 80 -14.53 -0.18 -9.43
C GLU A 80 -14.59 0.37 -8.01
N LEU A 81 -14.68 -0.50 -6.99
CA LEU A 81 -14.68 -0.10 -5.59
C LEU A 81 -13.41 0.68 -5.23
N ILE A 82 -12.23 0.19 -5.63
CA ILE A 82 -10.96 0.88 -5.41
C ILE A 82 -10.98 2.26 -6.06
N PHE A 83 -11.41 2.35 -7.32
CA PHE A 83 -11.39 3.59 -8.07
C PHE A 83 -12.38 4.63 -7.52
N GLN A 84 -13.59 4.21 -7.15
CA GLN A 84 -14.55 5.09 -6.48
C GLN A 84 -14.00 5.62 -5.16
N TRP A 85 -13.22 4.80 -4.45
CA TRP A 85 -12.63 5.18 -3.18
C TRP A 85 -11.44 6.13 -3.35
N GLU A 86 -10.54 5.83 -4.29
CA GLU A 86 -9.44 6.72 -4.67
C GLU A 86 -9.96 8.12 -5.03
N LYS A 87 -11.01 8.20 -5.86
CA LYS A 87 -11.66 9.48 -6.20
C LYS A 87 -12.20 10.23 -4.99
N LYS A 88 -12.68 9.53 -3.96
CA LYS A 88 -13.16 10.16 -2.72
C LYS A 88 -12.00 10.74 -1.91
N ILE A 89 -10.91 10.00 -1.74
CA ILE A 89 -9.72 10.51 -1.04
C ILE A 89 -9.08 11.66 -1.81
N GLN A 90 -9.00 11.56 -3.14
CA GLN A 90 -8.37 12.58 -3.99
C GLN A 90 -9.02 13.95 -3.86
N LYS A 91 -10.30 14.02 -3.49
CA LYS A 91 -11.00 15.27 -3.18
C LYS A 91 -10.52 15.91 -1.87
N GLU A 92 -9.98 15.12 -0.95
CA GLU A 92 -9.48 15.57 0.34
C GLU A 92 -7.98 15.89 0.29
N ASN A 93 -7.18 15.04 -0.37
CA ASN A 93 -5.74 15.16 -0.48
C ASN A 93 -5.24 14.57 -1.81
N GLU A 94 -4.14 15.09 -2.36
CA GLU A 94 -3.51 14.52 -3.55
C GLU A 94 -2.83 13.17 -3.23
N THR A 95 -3.64 12.12 -3.16
CA THR A 95 -3.24 10.76 -2.77
C THR A 95 -3.52 9.77 -3.89
N VAL A 96 -2.65 8.77 -4.03
CA VAL A 96 -2.85 7.61 -4.90
C VAL A 96 -3.06 6.38 -4.04
N LEU A 97 -4.03 5.54 -4.40
CA LEU A 97 -4.31 4.30 -3.71
C LEU A 97 -3.77 3.13 -4.53
N VAL A 98 -2.99 2.26 -3.88
CA VAL A 98 -2.43 1.07 -4.53
C VAL A 98 -2.84 -0.16 -3.76
N ALA A 99 -3.37 -1.16 -4.47
CA ALA A 99 -3.68 -2.47 -3.94
C ALA A 99 -2.58 -3.49 -4.29
N TYR A 100 -2.16 -4.23 -3.29
CA TYR A 100 -1.14 -5.27 -3.33
C TYR A 100 -1.74 -6.64 -3.07
N HIS A 101 -1.09 -7.65 -3.63
CA HIS A 101 -1.52 -9.02 -3.47
C HIS A 101 -1.54 -9.43 -1.99
N LYS A 102 -2.57 -10.17 -1.58
CA LYS A 102 -2.71 -10.78 -0.26
C LYS A 102 -2.91 -12.29 -0.44
N PRO A 103 -1.95 -13.15 0.00
CA PRO A 103 -0.70 -12.83 0.70
C PRO A 103 0.32 -12.11 -0.19
N ILE A 104 1.38 -11.56 0.40
CA ILE A 104 2.42 -10.82 -0.33
C ILE A 104 3.08 -11.72 -1.37
N LEU A 105 3.20 -11.21 -2.60
CA LEU A 105 3.99 -11.82 -3.67
C LEU A 105 5.05 -10.83 -4.13
N TYR A 106 6.24 -11.33 -4.46
CA TYR A 106 7.36 -10.53 -4.97
C TYR A 106 7.44 -10.63 -6.50
N PHE A 107 8.08 -9.66 -7.15
CA PHE A 107 8.48 -9.82 -8.55
C PHE A 107 9.69 -10.76 -8.65
N ASP A 108 9.79 -11.56 -9.73
CA ASP A 108 10.77 -12.65 -9.90
C ASP A 108 12.26 -12.25 -9.73
N ALA A 109 12.59 -10.96 -9.78
CA ALA A 109 13.94 -10.44 -9.49
C ALA A 109 14.30 -10.44 -8.00
N TYR A 110 13.37 -10.82 -7.11
CA TYR A 110 13.52 -10.84 -5.66
C TYR A 110 13.33 -12.25 -5.10
N VAL A 111 13.96 -13.24 -5.75
CA VAL A 111 14.17 -14.56 -5.13
C VAL A 111 15.42 -14.45 -4.26
N PHE A 112 15.24 -14.65 -2.95
CA PHE A 112 16.32 -14.68 -1.96
C PHE A 112 17.02 -16.03 -1.93
#